data_AF-A0A7X6TYJ8-F1
#
_entry.id   AF-A0A7X6TYJ8-F1
#
_cell.length_a   1.000
_cell.length_b   1.000
_cell.length_c   1.000
_cell.angle_alpha   90.00
_cell.angle_beta   90.00
_cell.angle_gamma   90.00
#
_symmetry.space_group_name_H-M   'P 1'
#
loop_
_entity.id
_entity.type
_entity.pdbx_description
1 polymer ?
#
loop_
_entity_poly.entity_id
_entity_poly.type
_entity_poly.pdbx_seq_one_letter_code
_entity_poly.pdbx_strand_id
1 'polypeptide(L)'
;MLPKELAANILTLPPFKGRITAEEYQQLLRAFIEKEVLIRLDNGELLLGQQGERLTNFFTFYSIFEGKMSYRVKSGQKDIGTVERCPSPGEVFSLGGGSWRVDVVDRDKKIVFVSRHGKGEPPSWRSSSSHTAGEIIQRVRQVLLEDDNYGGYLLSGEEAELEKARTHARKNRLIQKKIIPVNENKFILIPWCGTKELETIKRLLNSGLKKELEVLEVKNNKYYLEITSLLNPRLFIEKAKSAEINIEDPNIVLGPKDSPIIDKYDELVPTPLLRKAFLKNEMDVPAALEILRSLD
;
A
#
# COMPACT_ATOMS: atom_id res chain seq x y z
N MET A 1 25.72 9.92 25.67
CA MET A 1 25.28 8.52 25.99
C MET A 1 25.97 7.55 25.05
N LEU A 2 26.44 6.40 25.57
CA LEU A 2 27.13 5.39 24.73
C LEU A 2 26.12 4.59 23.88
N PRO A 3 26.50 4.10 22.68
CA PRO A 3 25.61 3.31 21.81
C PRO A 3 24.99 2.09 22.49
N LYS A 4 25.74 1.41 23.38
CA LYS A 4 25.25 0.24 24.13
C LYS A 4 24.18 0.62 25.16
N GLU A 5 24.37 1.72 25.87
CA GLU A 5 23.40 2.22 26.85
C GLU A 5 22.12 2.66 26.14
N LEU A 6 22.25 3.36 25.01
CA LEU A 6 21.12 3.76 24.19
C LEU A 6 20.33 2.54 23.68
N ALA A 7 21.03 1.52 23.18
CA ALA A 7 20.40 0.26 22.75
C ALA A 7 19.66 -0.44 23.90
N ALA A 8 20.26 -0.51 25.09
CA ALA A 8 19.64 -1.11 26.27
C ALA A 8 18.36 -0.36 26.69
N ASN A 9 18.36 0.97 26.60
CA ASN A 9 17.20 1.79 26.92
C ASN A 9 16.08 1.68 25.88
N ILE A 10 16.43 1.67 24.58
CA ILE A 10 15.44 1.68 23.49
C ILE A 10 14.87 0.29 23.22
N LEU A 11 15.70 -0.74 23.12
CA LEU A 11 15.25 -2.09 22.74
C LEU A 11 14.42 -2.79 23.83
N THR A 12 14.42 -2.25 25.06
CA THR A 12 13.60 -2.75 26.16
C THR A 12 12.19 -2.15 26.20
N LEU A 13 11.92 -1.07 25.45
CA LEU A 13 10.60 -0.45 25.40
C LEU A 13 9.58 -1.37 24.71
N PRO A 14 8.30 -1.40 25.15
CA PRO A 14 7.27 -2.28 24.58
C PRO A 14 7.08 -2.23 23.05
N PRO A 15 7.25 -1.07 22.36
CA PRO A 15 7.16 -1.03 20.90
C PRO A 15 8.27 -1.83 20.20
N PHE A 16 9.49 -1.85 20.76
CA PHE A 16 10.68 -2.42 20.11
C PHE A 16 11.05 -3.82 20.61
N LYS A 17 10.70 -4.14 21.86
CA LYS A 17 11.04 -5.40 22.52
C LYS A 17 10.57 -6.61 21.71
N GLY A 18 11.52 -7.46 21.31
CA GLY A 18 11.27 -8.68 20.55
C GLY A 18 10.92 -8.48 19.07
N ARG A 19 10.84 -7.23 18.58
CA ARG A 19 10.55 -6.91 17.17
C ARG A 19 11.78 -6.46 16.39
N ILE A 20 12.72 -5.78 17.06
CA ILE A 20 13.94 -5.24 16.48
C ILE A 20 15.15 -5.89 17.16
N THR A 21 16.11 -6.38 16.39
CA THR A 21 17.33 -6.99 16.94
C THR A 21 18.40 -5.93 17.25
N ALA A 22 19.40 -6.31 18.05
CA ALA A 22 20.53 -5.44 18.37
C ALA A 22 21.35 -5.07 17.13
N GLU A 23 21.49 -6.01 16.19
CA GLU A 23 22.18 -5.82 14.91
C GLU A 23 21.44 -4.84 14.01
N GLU A 24 20.11 -4.93 13.94
CA GLU A 24 19.27 -4.00 13.19
C GLU A 24 19.36 -2.58 13.76
N TYR A 25 19.31 -2.47 15.09
CA TYR A 25 19.48 -1.18 15.75
C TYR A 25 20.88 -0.60 15.52
N GLN A 26 21.92 -1.42 15.57
CA GLN A 26 23.28 -1.00 15.24
C GLN A 26 23.39 -0.52 13.78
N GLN A 27 22.76 -1.22 12.84
CA GLN A 27 22.72 -0.82 11.43
C GLN A 27 22.03 0.55 11.27
N LEU A 28 20.93 0.78 11.99
CA LEU A 28 20.25 2.08 12.01
C LEU A 28 21.16 3.20 12.56
N LEU A 29 21.85 2.96 13.68
CA LEU A 29 22.76 3.96 14.26
C LEU A 29 23.92 4.31 13.31
N ARG A 30 24.47 3.33 12.59
CA ARG A 30 25.51 3.59 11.57
C ARG A 30 24.97 4.46 10.45
N ALA A 31 23.78 4.16 9.93
CA ALA A 31 23.14 4.97 8.90
C ALA A 31 22.85 6.40 9.38
N PHE A 32 22.48 6.59 10.66
CA PHE A 32 22.29 7.92 11.23
C PHE A 32 23.60 8.70 11.35
N ILE A 33 24.72 8.04 11.64
CA ILE A 33 26.04 8.69 11.64
C ILE A 33 26.46 9.08 10.22
N GLU A 34 26.30 8.18 9.25
CA GLU A 34 26.60 8.43 7.84
C GLU A 34 25.79 9.61 7.26
N LYS A 35 24.53 9.76 7.71
CA LYS A 35 23.64 10.85 7.30
C LYS A 35 23.78 12.12 8.15
N GLU A 36 24.79 12.20 9.03
CA GLU A 36 25.03 13.33 9.94
C GLU A 36 23.82 13.66 10.84
N VAL A 37 22.93 12.68 11.06
CA VAL A 37 21.83 12.77 12.04
C VAL A 37 22.40 12.65 13.44
N LEU A 38 23.34 11.73 13.62
CA LEU A 38 24.11 11.57 14.83
C LEU A 38 25.59 11.80 14.55
N ILE A 39 26.33 12.23 15.55
CA ILE A 39 27.79 12.23 15.56
C ILE A 39 28.29 11.36 16.70
N ARG A 40 29.44 10.74 16.51
CA ARG A 40 30.13 9.98 17.56
C ARG A 40 31.38 10.75 17.98
N LEU A 41 31.46 11.06 19.28
CA LEU A 41 32.59 11.73 19.89
C LEU A 41 33.76 10.75 20.10
N ASP A 42 34.95 11.29 20.39
CA ASP A 42 36.17 10.52 20.67
C ASP A 42 36.00 9.60 21.90
N ASN A 43 35.25 10.05 22.90
CA ASN A 43 34.89 9.24 24.07
C ASN A 43 33.86 8.13 23.76
N GLY A 44 33.40 8.04 22.50
CA GLY A 44 32.47 7.03 22.02
C GLY A 44 31.00 7.37 22.20
N GLU A 45 30.66 8.50 22.82
CA GLU A 45 29.28 8.94 23.00
C GLU A 45 28.64 9.44 21.71
N LEU A 46 27.31 9.31 21.64
CA LEU A 46 26.50 9.84 20.55
C LEU A 46 25.88 11.19 20.93
N LEU A 47 25.97 12.16 20.02
CA LEU A 47 25.26 13.44 20.06
C LEU A 47 24.49 13.66 18.75
N LEU A 48 23.60 14.65 18.73
CA LEU A 48 22.97 15.10 17.49
C LEU A 48 24.03 15.70 16.56
N GLY A 49 24.02 15.29 15.30
CA GLY A 49 24.77 15.93 14.23
C GLY A 49 24.01 17.11 13.63
N GLN A 50 24.62 17.79 12.66
CA GLN A 50 24.02 18.96 12.02
C GLN A 50 22.62 18.68 11.46
N GLN A 51 22.42 17.53 10.82
CA GLN A 51 21.10 17.17 10.28
C GLN A 51 20.12 16.78 11.38
N GLY A 52 20.61 16.12 12.44
CA GLY A 52 19.80 15.78 13.61
C GLY A 52 19.27 17.02 14.33
N GLU A 53 20.12 18.03 14.54
CA GLU A 53 19.71 19.31 15.11
C GLU A 53 18.68 20.03 14.23
N ARG A 54 18.93 20.10 12.92
CA ARG A 54 17.95 20.69 11.98
C ARG A 54 16.61 20.00 12.05
N LEU A 55 16.58 18.66 12.04
CA LEU A 55 15.35 17.89 12.10
C LEU A 55 14.60 18.11 13.42
N THR A 56 15.28 18.00 14.55
CA THR A 56 14.68 18.07 15.90
C THR A 56 14.27 19.48 16.33
N ASN A 57 14.84 20.53 15.71
CA ASN A 57 14.49 21.93 15.97
C ASN A 57 13.12 22.35 15.42
N PHE A 58 12.51 21.59 14.51
CA PHE A 58 11.16 21.90 14.03
C PHE A 58 10.11 21.14 14.85
N PHE A 59 9.04 21.83 15.26
CA PHE A 59 7.91 21.23 16.00
C PHE A 59 7.27 20.05 15.26
N THR A 60 7.35 20.06 13.92
CA THR A 60 6.85 18.97 13.09
C THR A 60 7.53 17.66 13.42
N PHE A 61 8.77 17.66 13.95
CA PHE A 61 9.48 16.45 14.35
C PHE A 61 8.66 15.60 15.34
N TYR A 62 8.05 16.25 16.33
CA TYR A 62 7.29 15.59 17.39
C TYR A 62 5.87 15.16 16.98
N SER A 63 5.43 15.50 15.76
CA SER A 63 4.16 15.03 15.22
C SER A 63 4.28 13.60 14.71
N ILE A 64 3.43 12.71 15.23
CA ILE A 64 3.30 11.31 14.76
C ILE A 64 2.67 11.21 13.36
N PHE A 65 1.94 12.25 12.94
CA PHE A 65 1.37 12.32 11.61
C PHE A 65 2.30 13.15 10.71
N GLU A 66 2.50 12.69 9.48
CA GLU A 66 2.93 13.61 8.44
C GLU A 66 1.88 14.71 8.30
N GLY A 67 2.31 15.97 8.44
CA GLY A 67 1.47 17.07 8.01
C GLY A 67 1.16 16.85 6.53
N LYS A 68 -0.13 16.86 6.17
CA LYS A 68 -0.58 16.67 4.78
C LYS A 68 0.28 17.54 3.86
N MET A 69 1.14 16.91 3.06
CA MET A 69 2.01 17.61 2.13
C MET A 69 1.14 18.25 1.04
N SER A 70 0.84 19.53 1.18
CA SER A 70 0.04 20.26 0.20
C SER A 70 0.93 20.84 -0.89
N TYR A 71 0.65 20.51 -2.14
CA TYR A 71 1.20 21.20 -3.31
C TYR A 71 0.34 22.40 -3.66
N ARG A 72 0.97 23.56 -3.92
CA ARG A 72 0.27 24.73 -4.45
C ARG A 72 0.01 24.53 -5.94
N VAL A 73 -1.22 24.74 -6.37
CA VAL A 73 -1.62 24.63 -7.78
C VAL A 73 -1.67 26.01 -8.39
N LYS A 74 -0.91 26.21 -9.48
CA LYS A 74 -0.84 27.47 -10.22
C LYS A 74 -1.27 27.30 -11.67
N SER A 75 -2.06 28.22 -12.18
CA SER A 75 -2.29 28.37 -13.62
C SER A 75 -1.65 29.67 -14.10
N GLY A 76 -0.52 29.55 -14.81
CA GLY A 76 0.36 30.68 -15.07
C GLY A 76 0.84 31.34 -13.77
N GLN A 77 0.46 32.60 -13.55
CA GLN A 77 0.79 33.35 -12.33
C GLN A 77 -0.29 33.25 -11.22
N LYS A 78 -1.47 32.69 -11.52
CA LYS A 78 -2.61 32.66 -10.59
C LYS A 78 -2.56 31.42 -9.70
N ASP A 79 -2.62 31.63 -8.38
CA ASP A 79 -2.84 30.55 -7.41
C ASP A 79 -4.31 30.08 -7.47
N ILE A 80 -4.50 28.78 -7.71
CA ILE A 80 -5.81 28.13 -7.82
C ILE A 80 -6.23 27.50 -6.48
N GLY A 81 -5.26 26.97 -5.72
CA GLY A 81 -5.49 26.33 -4.44
C GLY A 81 -4.39 25.33 -4.09
N THR A 82 -4.72 24.31 -3.30
CA THR A 82 -3.78 23.28 -2.87
C THR A 82 -4.32 21.87 -3.07
N VAL A 83 -3.44 20.92 -3.39
CA VAL A 83 -3.76 19.49 -3.48
C VAL A 83 -2.86 18.68 -2.53
N GLU A 84 -3.43 17.69 -1.84
CA GLU A 84 -2.71 16.89 -0.82
C GLU A 84 -1.81 15.80 -1.42
N ARG A 85 -2.01 15.46 -2.69
CA ARG A 85 -1.21 14.47 -3.42
C ARG A 85 -0.51 15.18 -4.57
N CYS A 86 0.76 14.85 -4.79
CA CYS A 86 1.48 15.22 -6.00
C CYS A 86 0.82 14.55 -7.21
N PRO A 87 0.12 15.30 -8.09
CA PRO A 87 -0.45 14.70 -9.29
C PRO A 87 0.66 14.42 -10.31
N SER A 88 0.46 13.47 -11.20
CA SER A 88 1.41 13.15 -12.27
C SER A 88 1.26 14.13 -13.44
N PRO A 89 2.35 14.47 -14.17
CA PRO A 89 2.23 15.22 -15.42
C PRO A 89 1.23 14.56 -16.39
N GLY A 90 0.33 15.36 -16.97
CA GLY A 90 -0.78 14.91 -17.81
C GLY A 90 -2.06 14.50 -17.07
N GLU A 91 -2.02 14.34 -15.74
CA GLU A 91 -3.20 14.02 -14.93
C GLU A 91 -4.22 15.17 -14.97
N VAL A 92 -5.51 14.83 -15.03
CA VAL A 92 -6.62 15.79 -14.98
C VAL A 92 -7.34 15.67 -13.65
N PHE A 93 -7.48 16.78 -12.94
CA PHE A 93 -8.18 16.84 -11.66
C PHE A 93 -9.04 18.10 -11.56
N SER A 94 -9.96 18.13 -10.59
CA SER A 94 -10.78 19.32 -10.33
C SER A 94 -10.38 19.99 -9.04
N LEU A 95 -10.32 21.32 -9.08
CA LEU A 95 -10.00 22.16 -7.95
C LEU A 95 -10.73 23.50 -8.09
N GLY A 96 -11.42 23.93 -7.04
CA GLY A 96 -12.17 25.19 -7.04
C GLY A 96 -13.27 25.27 -8.12
N GLY A 97 -13.91 24.13 -8.45
CA GLY A 97 -14.96 24.06 -9.48
C GLY A 97 -14.45 24.12 -10.94
N GLY A 98 -13.14 24.17 -11.17
CA GLY A 98 -12.51 24.05 -12.48
C GLY A 98 -11.85 22.69 -12.69
N SER A 99 -11.75 22.25 -13.95
CA SER A 99 -10.96 21.08 -14.35
C SER A 99 -9.59 21.54 -14.87
N TRP A 100 -8.53 20.86 -14.46
CA TRP A 100 -7.13 21.27 -14.62
C TRP A 100 -6.29 20.09 -15.07
N ARG A 101 -5.46 20.28 -16.10
CA ARG A 101 -4.46 19.32 -16.55
C ARG A 101 -3.10 19.72 -16.00
N VAL A 102 -2.37 18.77 -15.43
CA VAL A 102 -0.99 19.00 -14.95
C VAL A 102 -0.05 19.14 -16.13
N ASP A 103 0.61 20.29 -16.24
CA ASP A 103 1.66 20.51 -17.23
C ASP A 103 3.02 20.10 -16.65
N VAL A 104 3.37 20.64 -15.48
CA VAL A 104 4.68 20.46 -14.83
C VAL A 104 4.52 20.42 -13.31
N VAL A 105 5.34 19.61 -12.64
CA VAL A 105 5.44 19.58 -11.18
C VAL A 105 6.85 19.97 -10.74
N ASP A 106 6.96 21.08 -10.00
CA ASP A 106 8.17 21.47 -9.27
C ASP A 106 8.08 20.87 -7.87
N ARG A 107 8.80 19.75 -7.66
CA ARG A 107 8.76 18.99 -6.41
C ARG A 107 9.51 19.71 -5.29
N ASP A 108 10.59 20.41 -5.61
CA ASP A 108 11.41 21.14 -4.64
C ASP A 108 10.63 22.30 -4.03
N LYS A 109 9.88 23.04 -4.87
CA LYS A 109 9.04 24.17 -4.42
C LYS A 109 7.62 23.75 -4.02
N LYS A 110 7.25 22.49 -4.22
CA LYS A 110 5.89 21.94 -4.03
C LYS A 110 4.84 22.75 -4.80
N ILE A 111 5.11 23.01 -6.09
CA ILE A 111 4.21 23.74 -6.99
C ILE A 111 3.83 22.87 -8.18
N VAL A 112 2.54 22.81 -8.49
CA VAL A 112 2.00 22.13 -9.67
C VAL A 112 1.49 23.21 -10.63
N PHE A 113 2.06 23.25 -11.83
CA PHE A 113 1.60 24.12 -12.90
C PHE A 113 0.53 23.40 -13.72
N VAL A 114 -0.60 24.08 -13.94
CA VAL A 114 -1.76 23.51 -14.63
C VAL A 114 -2.31 24.43 -15.70
N SER A 115 -2.84 23.81 -16.75
CA SER A 115 -3.63 24.43 -17.80
C SER A 115 -5.10 24.03 -17.63
N ARG A 116 -6.01 24.92 -18.03
CA ARG A 116 -7.45 24.66 -17.88
C ARG A 116 -7.88 23.54 -18.82
N HIS A 117 -8.50 22.50 -18.28
CA HIS A 117 -9.03 21.38 -19.04
C HIS A 117 -10.54 21.54 -19.27
N GLY A 118 -11.03 21.15 -20.46
CA GLY A 118 -12.41 21.36 -20.89
C GLY A 118 -13.47 20.71 -19.99
N LYS A 119 -14.71 21.21 -20.07
CA LYS A 119 -15.88 20.62 -19.40
C LYS A 119 -16.18 19.25 -20.02
N GLY A 120 -16.21 18.18 -19.23
CA GLY A 120 -16.78 16.90 -19.68
C GLY A 120 -16.24 15.65 -19.01
N GLU A 121 -15.00 15.66 -18.52
CA GLU A 121 -14.44 14.50 -17.81
C GLU A 121 -14.50 14.72 -16.30
N PRO A 122 -15.24 13.88 -15.55
CA PRO A 122 -15.27 13.97 -14.11
C PRO A 122 -13.86 13.72 -13.57
N PRO A 123 -13.37 14.56 -12.64
CA PRO A 123 -12.09 14.36 -12.01
C PRO A 123 -12.08 13.00 -11.29
N SER A 124 -11.05 12.18 -11.50
CA SER A 124 -10.91 10.96 -10.71
C SER A 124 -10.44 11.35 -9.31
N TRP A 125 -11.36 11.53 -8.36
CA TRP A 125 -11.00 11.66 -6.95
C TRP A 125 -10.56 10.29 -6.43
N ARG A 126 -9.26 10.00 -6.50
CA ARG A 126 -8.68 8.92 -5.71
C ARG A 126 -8.32 9.53 -4.36
N SER A 127 -9.24 9.44 -3.39
CA SER A 127 -8.81 9.53 -1.99
C SER A 127 -7.72 8.46 -1.79
N SER A 128 -6.70 8.76 -0.98
CA SER A 128 -5.80 7.71 -0.47
C SER A 128 -6.69 6.59 0.06
N SER A 129 -6.71 5.47 -0.64
CA SER A 129 -7.61 4.37 -0.30
C SER A 129 -7.13 3.81 1.02
N SER A 130 -7.87 4.07 2.09
CA SER A 130 -7.66 3.40 3.36
C SER A 130 -7.81 1.90 3.14
N HIS A 131 -6.96 1.12 3.81
CA HIS A 131 -7.08 -0.33 3.83
C HIS A 131 -8.50 -0.73 4.25
N THR A 132 -9.15 -1.56 3.45
CA THR A 132 -10.45 -2.16 3.82
C THR A 132 -10.16 -3.49 4.51
N ALA A 133 -10.60 -3.60 5.76
CA ALA A 133 -10.42 -4.79 6.58
C ALA A 133 -11.15 -6.00 5.98
N GLY A 134 -10.57 -7.20 6.16
CA GLY A 134 -11.12 -8.44 5.59
C GLY A 134 -12.52 -8.76 6.12
N GLU A 135 -12.82 -8.43 7.37
CA GLU A 135 -14.13 -8.65 8.00
C GLU A 135 -15.23 -7.88 7.28
N ILE A 136 -14.94 -6.67 6.78
CA ILE A 136 -15.90 -5.88 6.00
C ILE A 136 -16.20 -6.59 4.69
N ILE A 137 -15.17 -7.10 4.00
CA ILE A 137 -15.33 -7.81 2.74
C ILE A 137 -16.08 -9.14 2.93
N GLN A 138 -15.82 -9.86 4.04
CA GLN A 138 -16.58 -11.04 4.40
C GLN A 138 -18.04 -10.71 4.74
N ARG A 139 -18.31 -9.59 5.43
CA ARG A 139 -19.70 -9.16 5.68
C ARG A 139 -20.42 -8.82 4.39
N VAL A 140 -19.77 -8.11 3.45
CA VAL A 140 -20.32 -7.85 2.11
C VAL A 140 -20.61 -9.17 1.38
N ARG A 141 -19.69 -10.14 1.44
CA ARG A 141 -19.90 -11.47 0.87
C ARG A 141 -21.15 -12.15 1.46
N GLN A 142 -21.33 -12.06 2.78
CA GLN A 142 -22.46 -12.65 3.49
C GLN A 142 -23.78 -11.98 3.11
N VAL A 143 -23.81 -10.64 3.05
CA VAL A 143 -24.97 -9.83 2.63
C VAL A 143 -25.48 -10.23 1.25
N LEU A 144 -24.57 -10.61 0.34
CA LEU A 144 -24.91 -11.06 -1.01
C LEU A 144 -25.43 -12.51 -1.07
N LEU A 145 -25.22 -13.31 -0.02
CA LEU A 145 -25.72 -14.68 0.10
C LEU A 145 -27.06 -14.77 0.81
N GLU A 146 -27.21 -14.05 1.92
CA GLU A 146 -28.39 -14.09 2.76
C GLU A 146 -29.59 -13.38 2.11
N ASP A 147 -30.80 -13.78 2.52
CA ASP A 147 -32.06 -13.16 2.10
C ASP A 147 -32.59 -12.18 3.16
N ASP A 148 -31.75 -11.80 4.12
CA ASP A 148 -32.13 -10.88 5.18
C ASP A 148 -32.58 -9.54 4.60
N ASN A 149 -33.67 -9.04 5.15
CA ASN A 149 -34.19 -7.71 4.84
C ASN A 149 -33.59 -6.70 5.81
N TYR A 150 -32.97 -5.66 5.26
CA TYR A 150 -32.35 -4.56 5.98
C TYR A 150 -33.28 -3.35 6.16
N GLY A 151 -34.60 -3.60 6.13
CA GLY A 151 -35.65 -2.60 6.32
C GLY A 151 -35.40 -1.75 7.56
N GLY A 152 -35.45 -0.43 7.39
CA GLY A 152 -35.09 0.55 8.42
C GLY A 152 -33.69 1.14 8.27
N TYR A 153 -32.79 0.48 7.53
CA TYR A 153 -31.47 1.01 7.16
C TYR A 153 -31.35 1.39 5.68
N LEU A 154 -32.16 0.79 4.81
CA LEU A 154 -32.21 1.07 3.37
C LEU A 154 -33.54 1.75 3.00
N LEU A 155 -33.53 2.63 2.00
CA LEU A 155 -34.77 3.07 1.35
C LEU A 155 -35.14 2.03 0.28
N SER A 156 -36.39 2.10 -0.20
CA SER A 156 -36.95 1.11 -1.12
C SER A 156 -36.18 0.98 -2.44
N GLY A 157 -35.49 2.03 -2.88
CA GLY A 157 -34.67 2.00 -4.10
C GLY A 157 -33.38 1.19 -3.91
N GLU A 158 -32.75 1.33 -2.74
CA GLU A 158 -31.51 0.66 -2.35
C GLU A 158 -31.76 -0.81 -2.05
N GLU A 159 -32.92 -1.16 -1.50
CA GLU A 159 -33.36 -2.56 -1.36
C GLU A 159 -33.44 -3.25 -2.74
N ALA A 160 -34.01 -2.56 -3.73
CA ALA A 160 -34.09 -3.08 -5.09
C ALA A 160 -32.71 -3.23 -5.74
N GLU A 161 -31.78 -2.31 -5.51
CA GLU A 161 -30.39 -2.43 -5.98
C GLU A 161 -29.62 -3.56 -5.29
N LEU A 162 -29.81 -3.75 -3.98
CA LEU A 162 -29.24 -4.88 -3.26
C LEU A 162 -29.74 -6.21 -3.83
N GLU A 163 -31.05 -6.31 -4.11
CA GLU A 163 -31.63 -7.52 -4.68
C GLU A 163 -31.10 -7.81 -6.09
N LYS A 164 -30.88 -6.78 -6.92
CA LYS A 164 -30.19 -6.93 -8.21
C LYS A 164 -28.78 -7.47 -8.02
N ALA A 165 -28.02 -6.96 -7.05
CA ALA A 165 -26.66 -7.42 -6.76
C ALA A 165 -26.65 -8.88 -6.28
N ARG A 166 -27.56 -9.27 -5.37
CA ARG A 166 -27.76 -10.66 -4.92
C ARG A 166 -28.09 -11.60 -6.08
N THR A 167 -29.05 -11.21 -6.91
CA THR A 167 -29.44 -11.97 -8.09
C THR A 167 -28.27 -12.16 -9.05
N HIS A 168 -27.47 -11.11 -9.31
CA HIS A 168 -26.30 -11.18 -10.16
C HIS A 168 -25.21 -12.09 -9.58
N ALA A 169 -24.95 -11.99 -8.28
CA ALA A 169 -23.94 -12.81 -7.60
C ALA A 169 -24.30 -14.30 -7.61
N ARG A 170 -25.57 -14.63 -7.36
CA ARG A 170 -26.12 -16.00 -7.43
C ARG A 170 -26.04 -16.56 -8.84
N LYS A 171 -26.51 -15.80 -9.84
CA LYS A 171 -26.52 -16.22 -11.25
C LYS A 171 -25.13 -16.57 -11.77
N ASN A 172 -24.12 -15.78 -11.41
CA ASN A 172 -22.74 -15.96 -11.88
C ASN A 172 -21.86 -16.79 -10.94
N ARG A 173 -22.41 -17.29 -9.83
CA ARG A 173 -21.69 -18.05 -8.79
C ARG A 173 -20.42 -17.35 -8.29
N LEU A 174 -20.44 -16.00 -8.23
CA LEU A 174 -19.29 -15.17 -7.86
C LEU A 174 -18.79 -15.42 -6.43
N ILE A 175 -19.64 -16.00 -5.60
CA ILE A 175 -19.38 -16.20 -4.18
C ILE A 175 -18.83 -17.61 -3.92
N GLN A 176 -19.21 -18.59 -4.75
CA GLN A 176 -18.74 -19.97 -4.66
C GLN A 176 -17.42 -20.17 -5.40
N LYS A 177 -17.22 -19.48 -6.53
CA LYS A 177 -15.98 -19.57 -7.32
C LYS A 177 -15.10 -18.36 -7.06
N LYS A 178 -13.93 -18.58 -6.47
CA LYS A 178 -12.91 -17.53 -6.30
C LYS A 178 -12.17 -17.23 -7.61
N ILE A 179 -12.19 -18.15 -8.58
CA ILE A 179 -11.57 -17.95 -9.89
C ILE A 179 -12.63 -18.03 -11.00
N ILE A 180 -12.62 -17.01 -11.86
CA ILE A 180 -13.50 -16.91 -13.03
C ILE A 180 -12.63 -16.88 -14.29
N PRO A 181 -12.63 -17.95 -15.11
CA PRO A 181 -11.88 -17.96 -16.36
C PRO A 181 -12.44 -16.94 -17.35
N VAL A 182 -11.56 -16.14 -17.95
CA VAL A 182 -11.90 -15.22 -19.05
C VAL A 182 -11.54 -15.87 -20.38
N ASN A 183 -10.36 -16.48 -20.44
CA ASN A 183 -9.91 -17.35 -21.54
C ASN A 183 -8.96 -18.43 -20.98
N GLU A 184 -8.26 -19.17 -21.83
CA GLU A 184 -7.38 -20.29 -21.42
C GLU A 184 -6.31 -19.87 -20.40
N ASN A 185 -5.74 -18.68 -20.56
CA ASN A 185 -4.55 -18.20 -19.84
C ASN A 185 -4.81 -16.91 -19.04
N LYS A 186 -6.07 -16.46 -18.99
CA LYS A 186 -6.50 -15.26 -18.30
C LYS A 186 -7.72 -15.55 -17.44
N PHE A 187 -7.66 -15.16 -16.18
CA PHE A 187 -8.74 -15.36 -15.22
C PHE A 187 -8.82 -14.22 -14.21
N ILE A 188 -9.97 -14.10 -13.56
CA ILE A 188 -10.23 -13.15 -12.49
C ILE A 188 -10.19 -13.89 -11.16
N LEU A 189 -9.39 -13.39 -10.22
CA LEU A 189 -9.31 -13.87 -8.84
C LEU A 189 -10.09 -12.93 -7.92
N ILE A 190 -11.14 -13.45 -7.28
CA ILE A 190 -11.99 -12.79 -6.29
C ILE A 190 -11.83 -13.54 -4.96
N PRO A 191 -10.84 -13.18 -4.14
CA PRO A 191 -10.53 -13.91 -2.92
C PRO A 191 -11.46 -13.59 -1.75
N TRP A 192 -12.27 -12.53 -1.85
CA TRP A 192 -13.09 -11.99 -0.76
C TRP A 192 -12.29 -11.65 0.50
N CYS A 193 -11.05 -11.17 0.35
CA CYS A 193 -10.18 -10.76 1.45
C CYS A 193 -10.07 -9.23 1.55
N GLY A 194 -9.44 -8.75 2.62
CA GLY A 194 -9.12 -7.33 2.77
C GLY A 194 -8.15 -6.86 1.69
N THR A 195 -8.03 -5.53 1.57
CA THR A 195 -7.17 -4.92 0.55
C THR A 195 -5.69 -5.17 0.81
N LYS A 196 -5.29 -5.37 2.08
CA LYS A 196 -3.90 -5.65 2.47
C LYS A 196 -3.46 -7.01 1.95
N GLU A 197 -4.30 -8.02 2.15
CA GLU A 197 -4.13 -9.39 1.69
C GLU A 197 -4.15 -9.44 0.15
N LEU A 198 -5.08 -8.71 -0.49
CA LEU A 198 -5.17 -8.62 -1.95
C LEU A 198 -3.90 -8.00 -2.56
N GLU A 199 -3.40 -6.90 -1.99
CA GLU A 199 -2.15 -6.26 -2.43
C GLU A 199 -0.94 -7.18 -2.18
N THR A 200 -0.96 -7.94 -1.07
CA THR A 200 0.07 -8.94 -0.78
C THR A 200 0.07 -10.05 -1.82
N ILE A 201 -1.10 -10.63 -2.16
CA ILE A 201 -1.23 -11.65 -3.22
C ILE A 201 -0.71 -11.10 -4.54
N LYS A 202 -1.14 -9.91 -4.95
CA LYS A 202 -0.66 -9.26 -6.17
C LYS A 202 0.86 -9.12 -6.19
N ARG A 203 1.47 -8.71 -5.08
CA ARG A 203 2.93 -8.58 -4.98
C ARG A 203 3.62 -9.93 -5.08
N LEU A 204 3.16 -10.94 -4.34
CA LEU A 204 3.67 -12.31 -4.46
C LEU A 204 3.62 -12.80 -5.92
N LEU A 205 2.51 -12.59 -6.62
CA LEU A 205 2.35 -12.97 -8.04
C LEU A 205 3.29 -12.20 -8.99
N ASN A 206 3.74 -11.00 -8.63
CA ASN A 206 4.67 -10.20 -9.41
C ASN A 206 6.15 -10.42 -9.03
N SER A 207 6.44 -10.98 -7.86
CA SER A 207 7.79 -11.28 -7.38
C SER A 207 7.94 -12.75 -6.99
N GLY A 208 7.70 -13.10 -5.72
CA GLY A 208 8.09 -14.39 -5.13
C GLY A 208 7.51 -15.62 -5.84
N LEU A 209 6.29 -15.51 -6.36
CA LEU A 209 5.58 -16.59 -7.05
C LEU A 209 5.55 -16.43 -8.57
N LYS A 210 6.10 -15.33 -9.11
CA LYS A 210 5.97 -14.98 -10.54
C LYS A 210 6.48 -16.09 -11.46
N LYS A 211 7.66 -16.63 -11.14
CA LYS A 211 8.30 -17.68 -11.96
C LYS A 211 7.58 -19.02 -11.82
N GLU A 212 7.25 -19.42 -10.60
CA GLU A 212 6.62 -20.71 -10.31
C GLU A 212 5.22 -20.84 -10.93
N LEU A 213 4.46 -19.75 -10.85
CA LEU A 213 3.10 -19.64 -11.38
C LEU A 213 3.06 -19.09 -12.82
N GLU A 214 4.21 -18.91 -13.45
CA GLU A 214 4.38 -18.43 -14.83
C GLU A 214 3.51 -17.19 -15.15
N VAL A 215 3.48 -16.24 -14.21
CA VAL A 215 2.64 -15.05 -14.27
C VAL A 215 3.24 -14.04 -15.25
N LEU A 216 2.45 -13.66 -16.25
CA LEU A 216 2.81 -12.67 -17.26
C LEU A 216 2.37 -11.26 -16.83
N GLU A 217 1.14 -11.13 -16.33
CA GLU A 217 0.53 -9.85 -15.96
C GLU A 217 -0.45 -10.02 -14.79
N VAL A 218 -0.46 -9.05 -13.88
CA VAL A 218 -1.49 -8.92 -12.83
C VAL A 218 -2.04 -7.50 -12.84
N LYS A 219 -3.31 -7.33 -13.21
CA LYS A 219 -4.01 -6.05 -13.12
C LYS A 219 -4.76 -5.96 -11.80
N ASN A 220 -4.52 -4.87 -11.08
CA ASN A 220 -5.12 -4.63 -9.78
C ASN A 220 -6.43 -3.84 -9.91
N ASN A 221 -7.49 -4.37 -9.32
CA ASN A 221 -8.72 -3.64 -9.05
C ASN A 221 -8.95 -3.57 -7.54
N LYS A 222 -9.96 -2.82 -7.09
CA LYS A 222 -10.15 -2.57 -5.64
C LYS A 222 -10.36 -3.85 -4.81
N TYR A 223 -11.03 -4.87 -5.38
CA TYR A 223 -11.44 -6.08 -4.65
C TYR A 223 -11.17 -7.39 -5.40
N TYR A 224 -10.51 -7.32 -6.56
CA TYR A 224 -10.18 -8.50 -7.37
C TYR A 224 -8.91 -8.26 -8.19
N LEU A 225 -8.29 -9.34 -8.66
CA LEU A 225 -7.14 -9.30 -9.57
C LEU A 225 -7.53 -9.92 -10.91
N GLU A 226 -7.08 -9.33 -12.01
CA GLU A 226 -7.04 -10.03 -13.29
C GLU A 226 -5.62 -10.57 -13.50
N ILE A 227 -5.51 -11.87 -13.71
CA ILE A 227 -4.22 -12.56 -13.81
C ILE A 227 -4.12 -13.16 -15.20
N THR A 228 -3.00 -12.91 -15.87
CA THR A 228 -2.58 -13.59 -17.10
C THR A 228 -1.36 -14.45 -16.77
N SER A 229 -1.46 -15.76 -16.99
CA SER A 229 -0.41 -16.74 -16.73
C SER A 229 -0.30 -17.71 -17.92
N LEU A 230 0.87 -18.31 -18.14
CA LEU A 230 1.00 -19.41 -19.10
C LEU A 230 0.27 -20.69 -18.63
N LEU A 231 -0.11 -20.75 -17.36
CA LEU A 231 -0.88 -21.85 -16.79
C LEU A 231 -2.37 -21.59 -16.93
N ASN A 232 -3.10 -22.65 -17.28
CA ASN A 232 -4.55 -22.63 -17.15
C ASN A 232 -4.96 -22.51 -15.66
N PRO A 233 -6.19 -22.08 -15.35
CA PRO A 233 -6.64 -21.86 -13.97
C PRO A 233 -6.48 -23.06 -13.04
N ARG A 234 -6.65 -24.30 -13.53
CA ARG A 234 -6.52 -25.51 -12.70
C ARG A 234 -5.07 -25.73 -12.27
N LEU A 235 -4.14 -25.72 -13.23
CA LEU A 235 -2.71 -25.87 -12.96
C LEU A 235 -2.18 -24.73 -12.10
N PHE A 236 -2.68 -23.51 -12.32
CA PHE A 236 -2.36 -22.36 -11.48
C PHE A 236 -2.75 -22.60 -10.02
N ILE A 237 -3.98 -23.07 -9.75
CA ILE A 237 -4.45 -23.38 -8.40
C ILE A 237 -3.60 -24.48 -7.76
N GLU A 238 -3.32 -25.56 -8.49
CA GLU A 238 -2.51 -26.67 -7.97
C GLU A 238 -1.11 -26.22 -7.56
N LYS A 239 -0.42 -25.46 -8.43
CA LYS A 239 0.90 -24.91 -8.10
C LYS A 239 0.83 -23.88 -6.97
N ALA A 240 -0.19 -23.03 -6.95
CA ALA A 240 -0.35 -22.03 -5.89
C ALA A 240 -0.58 -22.67 -4.51
N LYS A 241 -1.25 -23.83 -4.47
CA LYS A 241 -1.42 -24.63 -3.23
C LYS A 241 -0.11 -25.22 -2.74
N SER A 242 0.75 -25.69 -3.64
CA SER A 242 2.04 -26.30 -3.31
C SER A 242 3.19 -25.29 -3.11
N ALA A 243 2.96 -24.01 -3.40
CA ALA A 243 4.01 -23.00 -3.35
C ALA A 243 4.58 -22.84 -1.93
N GLU A 244 5.91 -22.90 -1.85
CA GLU A 244 6.69 -22.67 -0.65
C GLU A 244 7.55 -21.42 -0.81
N ILE A 245 7.33 -20.44 0.07
CA ILE A 245 8.10 -19.20 0.11
C ILE A 245 8.59 -18.95 1.53
N ASN A 246 9.78 -18.36 1.63
CA ASN A 246 10.28 -17.86 2.90
C ASN A 246 9.52 -16.59 3.30
N ILE A 247 8.55 -16.71 4.20
CA ILE A 247 7.67 -15.60 4.62
C ILE A 247 8.41 -14.44 5.32
N GLU A 248 9.66 -14.66 5.73
CA GLU A 248 10.50 -13.63 6.35
C GLU A 248 11.38 -12.90 5.33
N ASP A 249 11.43 -13.33 4.06
CA ASP A 249 12.23 -12.68 3.02
C ASP A 249 11.45 -11.52 2.34
N PRO A 250 11.86 -10.25 2.51
CA PRO A 250 11.18 -9.13 1.87
C PRO A 250 11.19 -9.16 0.33
N ASN A 251 12.13 -9.88 -0.27
CA ASN A 251 12.27 -9.97 -1.73
C ASN A 251 11.12 -10.75 -2.39
N ILE A 252 10.31 -11.47 -1.60
CA ILE A 252 9.14 -12.18 -2.13
C ILE A 252 7.99 -11.22 -2.51
N VAL A 253 7.97 -10.00 -1.96
CA VAL A 253 6.94 -8.96 -2.22
C VAL A 253 7.50 -7.66 -2.80
N LEU A 254 8.83 -7.54 -2.88
CA LEU A 254 9.55 -6.37 -3.38
C LEU A 254 10.56 -6.79 -4.44
N GLY A 255 10.57 -6.10 -5.57
CA GLY A 255 11.62 -6.22 -6.57
C GLY A 255 12.98 -5.75 -6.04
N PRO A 256 14.09 -6.10 -6.72
CA PRO A 256 15.45 -5.79 -6.26
C PRO A 256 15.76 -4.28 -6.27
N LYS A 257 15.03 -3.49 -7.08
CA LYS A 257 15.19 -2.03 -7.16
C LYS A 257 14.23 -1.26 -6.25
N ASP A 258 13.32 -1.94 -5.57
CA ASP A 258 12.32 -1.28 -4.74
C ASP A 258 12.94 -0.79 -3.43
N SER A 259 12.74 0.49 -3.12
CA SER A 259 13.06 1.08 -1.83
C SER A 259 11.77 1.68 -1.27
N PRO A 260 11.05 0.98 -0.38
CA PRO A 260 9.79 1.46 0.14
C PRO A 260 10.06 2.61 1.12
N ILE A 261 9.83 3.84 0.66
CA ILE A 261 9.85 5.06 1.47
C ILE A 261 8.40 5.52 1.54
N ILE A 262 7.75 5.29 2.67
CA ILE A 262 6.31 5.50 2.90
C ILE A 262 6.11 6.43 4.08
N ASP A 263 6.79 6.15 5.19
CA ASP A 263 6.68 6.91 6.42
C ASP A 263 7.64 8.09 6.46
N LYS A 264 7.28 9.08 7.27
CA LYS A 264 7.94 10.37 7.46
C LYS A 264 9.45 10.37 7.58
N TYR A 265 10.02 9.32 8.16
CA TYR A 265 11.46 9.22 8.45
C TYR A 265 12.13 8.08 7.71
N ASP A 266 11.45 7.44 6.76
CA ASP A 266 12.01 6.32 6.02
C ASP A 266 13.27 6.72 5.25
N GLU A 267 13.37 7.97 4.80
CA GLU A 267 14.58 8.50 4.16
C GLU A 267 15.82 8.42 5.05
N LEU A 268 15.67 8.35 6.37
CA LEU A 268 16.77 8.21 7.33
C LEU A 268 17.13 6.75 7.59
N VAL A 269 16.22 5.81 7.34
CA VAL A 269 16.40 4.38 7.59
C VAL A 269 17.17 3.71 6.43
N PRO A 270 18.08 2.77 6.70
CA PRO A 270 18.77 2.05 5.62
C PRO A 270 17.83 1.08 4.89
N THR A 271 18.01 0.95 3.57
CA THR A 271 17.12 0.17 2.68
C THR A 271 16.84 -1.27 3.15
N PRO A 272 17.81 -2.05 3.67
CA PRO A 272 17.51 -3.40 4.16
C PRO A 272 16.46 -3.43 5.29
N LEU A 273 16.51 -2.46 6.20
CA LEU A 273 15.53 -2.34 7.29
C LEU A 273 14.17 -1.85 6.78
N LEU A 274 14.15 -0.92 5.81
CA LEU A 274 12.90 -0.50 5.15
C LEU A 274 12.18 -1.66 4.46
N ARG A 275 12.94 -2.51 3.75
CA ARG A 275 12.37 -3.69 3.09
C ARG A 275 11.74 -4.65 4.11
N LYS A 276 12.41 -4.89 5.25
CA LYS A 276 11.86 -5.70 6.35
C LYS A 276 10.62 -5.04 6.97
N ALA A 277 10.67 -3.75 7.23
CA ALA A 277 9.55 -2.99 7.80
C ALA A 277 8.33 -3.04 6.86
N PHE A 278 8.53 -2.84 5.56
CA PHE A 278 7.47 -2.95 4.55
C PHE A 278 6.78 -4.33 4.58
N LEU A 279 7.57 -5.41 4.63
CA LEU A 279 7.02 -6.76 4.72
C LEU A 279 6.14 -6.97 5.96
N LYS A 280 6.51 -6.41 7.12
CA LYS A 280 5.77 -6.59 8.38
C LYS A 280 4.60 -5.63 8.54
N ASN A 281 4.74 -4.38 8.09
CA ASN A 281 3.75 -3.34 8.31
C ASN A 281 2.67 -3.35 7.20
N GLU A 282 3.11 -3.41 5.95
CA GLU A 282 2.23 -3.22 4.79
C GLU A 282 1.67 -4.54 4.25
N MET A 283 2.33 -5.67 4.49
CA MET A 283 1.92 -6.97 3.92
C MET A 283 1.37 -7.94 4.97
N ASP A 284 0.56 -8.89 4.52
CA ASP A 284 0.11 -10.05 5.30
C ASP A 284 0.35 -11.32 4.48
N VAL A 285 1.61 -11.78 4.46
CA VAL A 285 2.04 -12.94 3.67
C VAL A 285 1.37 -14.23 4.16
N PRO A 286 1.27 -14.52 5.48
CA PRO A 286 0.57 -15.71 5.96
C PRO A 286 -0.88 -15.77 5.47
N ALA A 287 -1.66 -14.70 5.66
CA ALA A 287 -3.06 -14.67 5.22
C ALA A 287 -3.19 -14.81 3.69
N ALA A 288 -2.30 -14.14 2.93
CA ALA A 288 -2.26 -14.26 1.47
C ALA A 288 -2.01 -15.71 1.00
N LEU A 289 -1.09 -16.43 1.64
CA LEU A 289 -0.81 -17.83 1.33
C LEU A 289 -1.98 -18.75 1.70
N GLU A 290 -2.63 -18.54 2.84
CA GLU A 290 -3.84 -19.29 3.21
C GLU A 290 -4.97 -19.09 2.19
N ILE A 291 -5.15 -17.86 1.70
CA ILE A 291 -6.12 -17.55 0.66
C ILE A 291 -5.78 -18.31 -0.63
N LEU A 292 -4.51 -18.27 -1.08
CA LEU A 292 -4.06 -18.98 -2.28
C LEU A 292 -4.22 -20.50 -2.14
N ARG A 293 -3.96 -21.05 -0.95
CA ARG A 293 -4.11 -22.48 -0.65
C ARG A 293 -5.58 -22.93 -0.56
N SER A 294 -6.50 -22.01 -0.29
CA SER A 294 -7.94 -22.27 -0.21
C SER A 294 -8.70 -21.98 -1.52
N LEU A 295 -8.00 -21.85 -2.65
CA LEU A 295 -8.62 -21.68 -3.97
C LEU A 295 -9.17 -23.02 -4.47
N ASP A 296 -10.36 -23.01 -5.06
CA ASP A 296 -11.04 -24.19 -5.62
C ASP A 296 -11.45 -23.96 -7.08
#